data_AF-A0A562XCC1-F1
#
_entry.id   AF-A0A562XCC1-F1
#
_cell.length_a   1.000
_cell.length_b   1.000
_cell.length_c   1.000
_cell.angle_alpha   90.00
_cell.angle_beta   90.00
_cell.angle_gamma   90.00
#
_symmetry.space_group_name_H-M   'P 1'
#
loop_
_entity.id
_entity.type
_entity.pdbx_description
1 polymer ?
#
loop_
_entity_poly.entity_id
_entity_poly.type
_entity_poly.pdbx_seq_one_letter_code
_entity_poly.pdbx_strand_id
1 'polypeptide(L)'
;MRYLALAEGQNIIFGDGCLFSTHIEFHTLDWHLIYDNDTNLRVNLSKSIYLGDHVWIGIDALILKGSIIHSGAIIGARSVSTKQYYSNTVNVGNPAREIKSNLFWDAKCPKSYTKEQTLKHSNIPNDDFKFTYNQNEFLSPKAIEAKLDSLNTAQEKLEFVYDAIYMNKNKNRFAYFKDMPYDISLPKYESKFKLLKFEEIQPTPPKPTTPPQPTPQEQINSLKEEISKKDKTIKEFSDKLSAQEASLKSTNESLLKKDLEIKNLEITSQNIKNHLR
;
A
#
# COMPACT_ATOMS: atom_id res chain seq x y z
N MET A 1 -4.64 -1.92 2.98
CA MET A 1 -5.52 -0.81 3.41
C MET A 1 -5.57 0.22 2.29
N ARG A 2 -6.76 0.70 1.92
CA ARG A 2 -6.97 1.63 0.79
C ARG A 2 -7.34 3.03 1.24
N TYR A 3 -8.22 3.15 2.23
CA TYR A 3 -8.75 4.44 2.63
C TYR A 3 -9.10 4.49 4.12
N LEU A 4 -8.79 5.62 4.78
CA LEU A 4 -9.17 5.94 6.15
C LEU A 4 -9.86 7.32 6.15
N ALA A 5 -11.14 7.36 6.48
CA ALA A 5 -11.93 8.58 6.56
C ALA A 5 -12.20 8.93 8.02
N LEU A 6 -11.56 10.00 8.50
CA LEU A 6 -11.72 10.52 9.85
C LEU A 6 -12.42 11.88 9.82
N ALA A 7 -13.41 12.08 10.66
CA ALA A 7 -14.10 13.36 10.82
C ALA A 7 -14.60 13.55 12.26
N GLU A 8 -14.95 14.80 12.59
CA GLU A 8 -15.62 15.18 13.84
C GLU A 8 -14.90 14.71 15.12
N GLY A 9 -13.57 14.75 15.09
CA GLY A 9 -12.73 14.39 16.24
C GLY A 9 -12.80 12.91 16.64
N GLN A 10 -13.30 12.04 15.77
CA GLN A 10 -13.41 10.61 16.02
C GLN A 10 -12.08 9.87 15.79
N ASN A 11 -11.95 8.71 16.40
CA ASN A 11 -10.73 7.92 16.45
C ASN A 11 -10.81 6.68 15.58
N ILE A 12 -9.67 6.22 15.08
CA ILE A 12 -9.49 4.85 14.58
C ILE A 12 -8.32 4.24 15.34
N ILE A 13 -8.59 3.23 16.17
CA ILE A 13 -7.58 2.58 17.01
C ILE A 13 -7.48 1.10 16.63
N PHE A 14 -6.25 0.66 16.36
CA PHE A 14 -5.92 -0.73 16.02
C PHE A 14 -5.04 -1.34 17.10
N GLY A 15 -5.39 -2.56 17.52
CA GLY A 15 -4.55 -3.41 18.38
C GLY A 15 -3.35 -4.01 17.64
N ASP A 16 -2.55 -4.75 18.40
CA ASP A 16 -1.30 -5.36 17.94
C ASP A 16 -1.60 -6.61 17.10
N GLY A 17 -0.77 -6.89 16.08
CA GLY A 17 -0.83 -8.16 15.34
C GLY A 17 -2.05 -8.36 14.44
N CYS A 18 -2.76 -7.29 14.06
CA CYS A 18 -3.84 -7.37 13.08
C CYS A 18 -3.32 -7.76 11.67
N LEU A 19 -4.15 -8.48 10.91
CA LEU A 19 -3.88 -8.83 9.51
C LEU A 19 -4.89 -8.13 8.60
N PHE A 20 -4.39 -7.24 7.75
CA PHE A 20 -5.20 -6.50 6.79
C PHE A 20 -4.94 -7.00 5.37
N SER A 21 -5.99 -7.45 4.70
CA SER A 21 -5.95 -7.76 3.27
C SER A 21 -5.90 -6.50 2.40
N THR A 22 -6.18 -6.64 1.10
CA THR A 22 -6.22 -5.54 0.14
C THR A 22 -7.57 -4.81 0.12
N HIS A 23 -7.54 -3.55 -0.31
CA HIS A 23 -8.73 -2.71 -0.56
C HIS A 23 -9.72 -2.50 0.61
N ILE A 24 -9.21 -2.55 1.83
CA ILE A 24 -10.02 -2.27 3.02
C ILE A 24 -10.21 -0.76 3.19
N GLU A 25 -11.43 -0.35 3.52
CA GLU A 25 -11.81 1.04 3.77
C GLU A 25 -12.40 1.19 5.19
N PHE A 26 -12.04 2.27 5.87
CA PHE A 26 -12.57 2.61 7.21
C PHE A 26 -13.19 4.00 7.16
N HIS A 27 -14.42 4.14 7.65
CA HIS A 27 -15.18 5.38 7.60
C HIS A 27 -15.81 5.70 8.96
N THR A 28 -15.35 6.76 9.61
CA THR A 28 -15.96 7.25 10.87
C THR A 28 -17.20 8.13 10.63
N LEU A 29 -17.53 8.45 9.37
CA LEU A 29 -18.62 9.33 8.94
C LEU A 29 -19.39 8.76 7.73
N ASP A 30 -20.55 9.33 7.42
CA ASP A 30 -21.36 9.01 6.22
C ASP A 30 -21.23 10.04 5.09
N TRP A 31 -20.28 10.97 5.17
CA TRP A 31 -20.04 12.09 4.24
C TRP A 31 -21.12 13.17 4.16
N HIS A 32 -22.37 12.83 4.39
CA HIS A 32 -23.50 13.76 4.34
C HIS A 32 -24.32 13.70 5.63
N LEU A 33 -25.02 14.79 5.92
CA LEU A 33 -25.82 14.95 7.13
C LEU A 33 -27.20 14.32 6.92
N ILE A 34 -27.66 13.52 7.88
CA ILE A 34 -29.00 12.93 7.90
C ILE A 34 -29.74 13.52 9.10
N TYR A 35 -30.94 14.03 8.86
CA TYR A 35 -31.80 14.62 9.87
C TYR A 35 -33.04 13.77 10.08
N ASP A 36 -33.49 13.69 11.32
CA ASP A 36 -34.80 13.16 11.67
C ASP A 36 -35.90 14.12 11.20
N ASN A 37 -36.96 13.57 10.60
CA ASN A 37 -38.01 14.38 9.96
C ASN A 37 -38.86 15.15 10.98
N ASP A 38 -39.07 14.58 12.17
CA ASP A 38 -40.01 15.14 13.15
C ASP A 38 -39.31 16.17 14.06
N THR A 39 -38.06 15.91 14.42
CA THR A 39 -37.27 16.75 15.34
C THR A 39 -36.32 17.71 14.63
N ASN A 40 -36.04 17.52 13.33
CA ASN A 40 -34.97 18.20 12.58
C ASN A 40 -33.57 18.04 13.20
N LEU A 41 -33.38 17.09 14.12
CA LEU A 41 -32.09 16.81 14.74
C LEU A 41 -31.26 15.92 13.81
N ARG A 42 -29.96 16.18 13.73
CA ARG A 42 -29.02 15.31 13.02
C ARG A 42 -28.92 13.97 13.76
N VAL A 43 -29.05 12.86 13.02
CA VAL A 43 -29.04 11.49 13.57
C VAL A 43 -27.80 10.66 13.24
N ASN A 44 -26.92 11.15 12.37
CA ASN A 44 -25.77 10.40 11.87
C ASN A 44 -24.42 11.04 12.23
N LEU A 45 -24.28 11.44 13.49
CA LEU A 45 -22.99 11.87 14.04
C LEU A 45 -21.91 10.80 13.79
N SER A 46 -20.69 11.26 13.56
CA SER A 46 -19.54 10.38 13.36
C SER A 46 -19.29 9.54 14.61
N LYS A 47 -18.69 8.36 14.43
CA LYS A 47 -18.35 7.45 15.53
C LYS A 47 -16.98 6.83 15.30
N SER A 48 -16.19 6.76 16.36
CA SER A 48 -14.90 6.08 16.37
C SER A 48 -14.98 4.60 15.99
N ILE A 49 -13.86 4.05 15.52
CA ILE A 49 -13.70 2.64 15.15
C ILE A 49 -12.58 2.03 16.00
N TYR A 50 -12.85 0.84 16.55
CA TYR A 50 -11.94 0.13 17.44
C TYR A 50 -11.71 -1.30 16.95
N LEU A 51 -10.45 -1.67 16.74
CA LEU A 51 -10.05 -3.06 16.52
C LEU A 51 -9.14 -3.49 17.67
N GLY A 52 -9.44 -4.65 18.26
CA GLY A 52 -8.61 -5.30 19.26
C GLY A 52 -7.36 -5.94 18.66
N ASP A 53 -6.70 -6.76 19.46
CA ASP A 53 -5.46 -7.43 19.04
C ASP A 53 -5.77 -8.62 18.13
N HIS A 54 -4.89 -8.88 17.16
CA HIS A 54 -4.99 -10.05 16.30
C HIS A 54 -6.36 -10.17 15.60
N VAL A 55 -6.85 -9.06 15.04
CA VAL A 55 -8.04 -9.04 14.18
C VAL A 55 -7.63 -9.29 12.73
N TRP A 56 -8.38 -10.14 12.01
CA TRP A 56 -8.19 -10.33 10.57
C TRP A 56 -9.30 -9.66 9.78
N ILE A 57 -8.93 -8.73 8.90
CA ILE A 57 -9.85 -8.08 7.97
C ILE A 57 -9.62 -8.59 6.54
N GLY A 58 -10.67 -9.17 5.96
CA GLY A 58 -10.69 -9.74 4.62
C GLY A 58 -10.62 -8.71 3.49
N ILE A 59 -10.39 -9.20 2.27
CA ILE A 59 -10.26 -8.38 1.06
C ILE A 59 -11.55 -7.58 0.81
N ASP A 60 -11.43 -6.32 0.40
CA ASP A 60 -12.56 -5.43 0.07
C ASP A 60 -13.58 -5.23 1.23
N ALA A 61 -13.20 -5.48 2.49
CA ALA A 61 -14.09 -5.22 3.61
C ALA A 61 -14.26 -3.72 3.88
N LEU A 62 -15.46 -3.31 4.25
CA LEU A 62 -15.82 -1.93 4.60
C LEU A 62 -16.14 -1.83 6.09
N ILE A 63 -15.38 -1.00 6.80
CA ILE A 63 -15.53 -0.81 8.24
C ILE A 63 -16.16 0.55 8.51
N LEU A 64 -17.44 0.56 8.90
CA LEU A 64 -18.21 1.78 9.12
C LEU A 64 -18.17 2.25 10.57
N LYS A 65 -18.56 3.50 10.77
CA LYS A 65 -18.52 4.22 12.04
C LYS A 65 -19.19 3.45 13.17
N GLY A 66 -18.57 3.45 14.35
CA GLY A 66 -19.07 2.73 15.52
C GLY A 66 -18.81 1.22 15.47
N SER A 67 -18.05 0.72 14.49
CA SER A 67 -17.57 -0.66 14.49
C SER A 67 -16.57 -0.89 15.62
N ILE A 68 -16.81 -1.96 16.39
CA ILE A 68 -15.92 -2.41 17.47
C ILE A 68 -15.64 -3.89 17.24
N ILE A 69 -14.42 -4.25 16.88
CA ILE A 69 -14.04 -5.61 16.50
C ILE A 69 -13.04 -6.11 17.54
N HIS A 70 -13.47 -7.02 18.42
CA HIS A 70 -12.65 -7.46 19.55
C HIS A 70 -11.56 -8.49 19.16
N SER A 71 -10.61 -8.74 20.08
CA SER A 71 -9.41 -9.50 19.76
C SER A 71 -9.67 -10.88 19.16
N GLY A 72 -8.89 -11.28 18.16
CA GLY A 72 -9.02 -12.59 17.50
C GLY A 72 -10.18 -12.71 16.52
N ALA A 73 -11.02 -11.68 16.37
CA ALA A 73 -12.16 -11.72 15.46
C ALA A 73 -11.73 -11.61 13.98
N ILE A 74 -12.56 -12.16 13.11
CA ILE A 74 -12.36 -12.18 11.66
C ILE A 74 -13.55 -11.44 11.03
N ILE A 75 -13.26 -10.44 10.19
CA ILE A 75 -14.22 -9.83 9.27
C ILE A 75 -13.93 -10.40 7.88
N GLY A 76 -14.87 -11.16 7.32
CA GLY A 76 -14.68 -11.82 6.03
C GLY A 76 -14.56 -10.85 4.85
N ALA A 77 -14.12 -11.39 3.71
CA ALA A 77 -14.01 -10.62 2.49
C ALA A 77 -15.36 -9.97 2.10
N ARG A 78 -15.31 -8.74 1.57
CA ARG A 78 -16.45 -7.95 1.08
C ARG A 78 -17.56 -7.74 2.12
N SER A 79 -17.23 -7.87 3.41
CA SER A 79 -18.19 -7.72 4.50
C SER A 79 -18.28 -6.26 4.94
N VAL A 80 -19.45 -5.84 5.41
CA VAL A 80 -19.70 -4.47 5.90
C VAL A 80 -19.90 -4.50 7.40
N SER A 81 -18.89 -4.03 8.12
CA SER A 81 -18.89 -3.93 9.58
C SER A 81 -19.67 -2.68 10.01
N THR A 82 -20.64 -2.85 10.90
CA THR A 82 -21.61 -1.79 11.28
C THR A 82 -21.85 -1.67 12.78
N LYS A 83 -21.24 -2.54 13.59
CA LYS A 83 -21.52 -2.69 15.02
C LYS A 83 -20.37 -3.35 15.76
N GLN A 84 -20.64 -3.82 16.98
CA GLN A 84 -19.72 -4.60 17.78
C GLN A 84 -19.68 -6.08 17.36
N TYR A 85 -18.49 -6.68 17.37
CA TYR A 85 -18.18 -8.07 17.02
C TYR A 85 -17.26 -8.69 18.08
N TYR A 86 -17.61 -9.87 18.59
CA TYR A 86 -16.96 -10.48 19.75
C TYR A 86 -15.63 -11.16 19.41
N SER A 87 -14.81 -11.37 20.44
CA SER A 87 -13.53 -12.07 20.31
C SER A 87 -13.66 -13.50 19.81
N ASN A 88 -12.67 -13.96 19.05
CA ASN A 88 -12.61 -15.34 18.52
C ASN A 88 -13.87 -15.76 17.71
N THR A 89 -14.40 -14.83 16.91
CA THR A 89 -15.55 -15.05 16.02
C THR A 89 -15.23 -14.81 14.55
N VAL A 90 -16.02 -15.41 13.65
CA VAL A 90 -16.04 -15.09 12.21
C VAL A 90 -17.31 -14.34 11.88
N ASN A 91 -17.16 -13.17 11.26
CA ASN A 91 -18.25 -12.27 10.92
C ASN A 91 -18.22 -11.96 9.42
N VAL A 92 -19.32 -12.24 8.72
CA VAL A 92 -19.38 -12.08 7.25
C VAL A 92 -20.70 -11.46 6.80
N GLY A 93 -20.71 -10.89 5.60
CA GLY A 93 -21.91 -10.41 4.90
C GLY A 93 -22.09 -8.89 4.96
N ASN A 94 -23.22 -8.42 4.43
CA ASN A 94 -23.62 -7.01 4.42
C ASN A 94 -25.09 -6.89 4.88
N PRO A 95 -25.36 -6.43 6.13
CA PRO A 95 -24.39 -6.14 7.17
C PRO A 95 -23.71 -7.42 7.69
N ALA A 96 -22.48 -7.31 8.19
CA ALA A 96 -21.74 -8.45 8.69
C ALA A 96 -22.40 -9.03 9.96
N ARG A 97 -22.52 -10.36 10.00
CA ARG A 97 -23.08 -11.14 11.12
C ARG A 97 -22.13 -12.25 11.52
N GLU A 98 -22.12 -12.57 12.81
CA GLU A 98 -21.41 -13.73 13.33
C GLU A 98 -22.00 -15.00 12.72
N ILE A 99 -21.13 -15.84 12.13
CA ILE A 99 -21.50 -17.16 11.60
C ILE A 99 -20.83 -18.31 12.37
N LYS A 100 -19.79 -18.00 13.14
CA LYS A 100 -19.03 -18.98 13.91
C LYS A 100 -18.30 -18.31 15.07
N SER A 101 -18.19 -19.01 16.18
CA SER A 101 -17.45 -18.61 17.37
C SER A 101 -16.51 -19.72 17.84
N ASN A 102 -15.72 -19.43 18.88
CA ASN A 102 -14.76 -20.36 19.49
C ASN A 102 -13.70 -20.87 18.50
N LEU A 103 -13.05 -19.94 17.80
CA LEU A 103 -11.98 -20.22 16.84
C LEU A 103 -10.85 -19.21 16.96
N PHE A 104 -9.69 -19.57 16.43
CA PHE A 104 -8.58 -18.64 16.21
C PHE A 104 -8.08 -18.77 14.77
N TRP A 105 -7.31 -17.78 14.32
CA TRP A 105 -6.63 -17.80 13.03
C TRP A 105 -5.11 -17.70 13.24
N ASP A 106 -4.34 -18.06 12.22
CA ASP A 106 -2.87 -17.94 12.20
C ASP A 106 -2.48 -17.27 10.87
N ALA A 107 -1.47 -16.39 10.89
CA ALA A 107 -1.03 -15.63 9.72
C ALA A 107 -0.24 -16.48 8.71
N LYS A 108 0.13 -17.72 9.07
CA LYS A 108 0.81 -18.66 8.18
C LYS A 108 0.03 -18.87 6.88
N CYS A 109 0.70 -18.63 5.75
CA CYS A 109 0.12 -18.81 4.42
C CYS A 109 0.45 -20.20 3.85
N PRO A 110 -0.56 -21.02 3.48
CA PRO A 110 -0.32 -22.38 2.98
C PRO A 110 0.08 -22.44 1.50
N LYS A 111 0.30 -21.30 0.82
CA LYS A 111 0.53 -21.23 -0.63
C LYS A 111 1.69 -22.12 -1.12
N SER A 112 2.71 -22.34 -0.29
CA SER A 112 3.89 -23.14 -0.60
C SER A 112 3.94 -24.48 0.14
N TYR A 113 2.86 -24.90 0.82
CA TYR A 113 2.90 -26.10 1.65
C TYR A 113 2.87 -27.38 0.81
N THR A 114 3.71 -28.34 1.20
CA THR A 114 3.61 -29.73 0.73
C THR A 114 2.43 -30.44 1.41
N LYS A 115 2.03 -31.61 0.89
CA LYS A 115 0.99 -32.45 1.54
C LYS A 115 1.34 -32.79 2.98
N GLU A 116 2.61 -33.10 3.25
CA GLU A 116 3.10 -33.40 4.60
C GLU A 116 2.99 -32.19 5.52
N GLN A 117 3.36 -30.99 5.04
CA GLN A 117 3.22 -29.75 5.81
C GLN A 117 1.75 -29.44 6.10
N THR A 118 0.84 -29.61 5.14
CA THR A 118 -0.60 -29.45 5.36
C THR A 118 -1.13 -30.39 6.45
N LEU A 119 -0.69 -31.65 6.46
CA LEU A 119 -1.05 -32.61 7.50
C LEU A 119 -0.52 -32.19 8.88
N LYS A 120 0.73 -31.69 8.96
CA LYS A 120 1.31 -31.15 10.20
C LYS A 120 0.50 -29.95 10.75
N HIS A 121 -0.14 -29.17 9.87
CA HIS A 121 -0.96 -28.03 10.27
C HIS A 121 -2.44 -28.37 10.50
N SER A 122 -2.85 -29.65 10.36
CA SER A 122 -4.24 -30.06 10.59
C SER A 122 -4.64 -30.01 12.07
N ASN A 123 -3.67 -30.10 12.98
CA ASN A 123 -3.87 -29.91 14.41
C ASN A 123 -2.64 -29.25 15.02
N ILE A 124 -2.78 -27.96 15.37
CA ILE A 124 -1.74 -27.20 16.06
C ILE A 124 -2.34 -26.73 17.39
N PRO A 125 -1.86 -27.26 18.52
CA PRO A 125 -2.13 -26.66 19.82
C PRO A 125 -1.62 -25.22 19.81
N ASN A 126 -2.52 -24.27 20.04
CA ASN A 126 -2.20 -22.86 20.14
C ASN A 126 -3.11 -22.24 21.18
N ASP A 127 -2.52 -21.74 22.26
CA ASP A 127 -3.25 -21.02 23.30
C ASP A 127 -3.06 -19.51 23.18
N ASP A 128 -2.07 -19.04 22.41
CA ASP A 128 -1.75 -17.63 22.25
C ASP A 128 -2.89 -16.83 21.63
N PHE A 129 -3.59 -17.41 20.64
CA PHE A 129 -4.70 -16.74 19.94
C PHE A 129 -6.09 -17.13 20.47
N LYS A 130 -6.14 -17.89 21.57
CA LYS A 130 -7.37 -18.15 22.32
C LYS A 130 -7.51 -17.07 23.39
N PHE A 131 -8.33 -16.06 23.12
CA PHE A 131 -8.56 -14.97 24.05
C PHE A 131 -9.58 -15.36 25.11
N THR A 132 -9.49 -14.71 26.26
CA THR A 132 -10.42 -14.87 27.38
C THR A 132 -10.76 -13.52 27.97
N TYR A 133 -11.95 -13.36 28.53
CA TYR A 133 -12.32 -12.10 29.20
C TYR A 133 -11.69 -12.02 30.60
N ASN A 134 -11.07 -10.88 30.92
CA ASN A 134 -10.65 -10.52 32.27
C ASN A 134 -11.06 -9.07 32.56
N GLN A 135 -12.00 -8.88 33.48
CA GLN A 135 -12.55 -7.58 33.83
C GLN A 135 -11.47 -6.57 34.28
N ASN A 136 -10.44 -7.01 34.99
CA ASN A 136 -9.42 -6.12 35.53
C ASN A 136 -8.40 -5.67 34.48
N GLU A 137 -8.36 -6.33 33.33
CA GLU A 137 -7.41 -6.05 32.24
C GLU A 137 -8.10 -5.48 31.00
N PHE A 138 -9.42 -5.63 30.88
CA PHE A 138 -10.18 -5.22 29.73
C PHE A 138 -10.21 -3.69 29.58
N LEU A 139 -9.67 -3.22 28.45
CA LEU A 139 -9.75 -1.84 28.00
C LEU A 139 -11.06 -1.64 27.22
N SER A 140 -12.11 -1.25 27.93
CA SER A 140 -13.41 -0.97 27.32
C SER A 140 -13.30 0.19 26.30
N PRO A 141 -13.69 0.00 25.03
CA PRO A 141 -13.70 1.08 24.04
C PRO A 141 -14.52 2.29 24.47
N LYS A 142 -15.62 2.08 25.21
CA LYS A 142 -16.42 3.17 25.78
C LYS A 142 -15.63 3.99 26.80
N ALA A 143 -14.86 3.33 27.65
CA ALA A 143 -14.03 4.01 28.66
C ALA A 143 -12.84 4.73 28.02
N ILE A 144 -12.28 4.17 26.93
CA ILE A 144 -11.25 4.83 26.11
C ILE A 144 -11.81 6.11 25.49
N GLU A 145 -12.97 6.05 24.82
CA GLU A 145 -13.63 7.23 24.23
C GLU A 145 -13.88 8.30 25.28
N ALA A 146 -14.53 7.94 26.39
CA ALA A 146 -14.82 8.89 27.47
C ALA A 146 -13.54 9.55 28.02
N LYS A 147 -12.44 8.78 28.10
CA LYS A 147 -11.14 9.33 28.51
C LYS A 147 -10.59 10.27 27.44
N LEU A 148 -10.57 9.89 26.16
CA LEU A 148 -10.08 10.75 25.06
C LEU A 148 -10.87 12.05 24.93
N ASP A 149 -12.20 11.99 25.13
CA ASP A 149 -13.08 13.16 25.07
C ASP A 149 -12.86 14.11 26.25
N SER A 150 -12.42 13.59 27.40
CA SER A 150 -12.09 14.41 28.57
C SER A 150 -10.78 15.19 28.44
N LEU A 151 -9.93 14.84 27.46
CA LEU A 151 -8.61 15.43 27.26
C LEU A 151 -8.66 16.55 26.21
N ASN A 152 -8.03 17.68 26.51
CA ASN A 152 -8.16 18.90 25.73
C ASN A 152 -7.00 19.12 24.75
N THR A 153 -5.81 18.60 25.06
CA THR A 153 -4.61 18.81 24.25
C THR A 153 -4.19 17.55 23.51
N ALA A 154 -3.53 17.72 22.37
CA ALA A 154 -2.93 16.61 21.63
C ALA A 154 -1.89 15.85 22.48
N GLN A 155 -1.14 16.59 23.31
CA GLN A 155 -0.14 16.04 24.21
C GLN A 155 -0.76 15.09 25.26
N GLU A 156 -1.82 15.53 25.94
CA GLU A 156 -2.55 14.70 26.91
C GLU A 156 -3.10 13.43 26.27
N LYS A 157 -3.69 13.55 25.07
CA LYS A 157 -4.21 12.40 24.31
C LYS A 157 -3.10 11.42 23.95
N LEU A 158 -1.96 11.94 23.50
CA LEU A 158 -0.80 11.13 23.16
C LEU A 158 -0.24 10.40 24.39
N GLU A 159 -0.08 11.09 25.52
CA GLU A 159 0.35 10.50 26.79
C GLU A 159 -0.58 9.36 27.22
N PHE A 160 -1.89 9.59 27.19
CA PHE A 160 -2.88 8.57 27.52
C PHE A 160 -2.81 7.36 26.59
N VAL A 161 -2.80 7.58 25.27
CA VAL A 161 -2.71 6.49 24.28
C VAL A 161 -1.41 5.71 24.47
N TYR A 162 -0.30 6.39 24.75
CA TYR A 162 0.97 5.71 24.97
C TYR A 162 0.94 4.87 26.26
N ASP A 163 0.57 5.48 27.38
CA ASP A 163 0.67 4.84 28.70
C ASP A 163 -0.38 3.75 28.92
N ALA A 164 -1.64 4.02 28.58
CA ALA A 164 -2.76 3.13 28.88
C ALA A 164 -2.99 2.06 27.81
N ILE A 165 -2.72 2.41 26.55
CA ILE A 165 -3.02 1.54 25.40
C ILE A 165 -1.73 0.91 24.87
N TYR A 166 -0.79 1.70 24.35
CA TYR A 166 0.39 1.18 23.66
C TYR A 166 1.30 0.34 24.57
N MET A 167 1.56 0.82 25.80
CA MET A 167 2.41 0.15 26.78
C MET A 167 1.72 -1.01 27.52
N ASN A 168 0.40 -1.12 27.44
CA ASN A 168 -0.33 -2.26 27.99
C ASN A 168 -0.15 -3.47 27.05
N LYS A 169 0.63 -4.47 27.47
CA LYS A 169 0.90 -5.68 26.69
C LYS A 169 0.13 -6.91 27.15
N ASN A 170 -0.95 -6.72 27.92
CA ASN A 170 -1.79 -7.84 28.36
C ASN A 170 -2.47 -8.46 27.15
N LYS A 171 -2.33 -9.78 26.99
CA LYS A 171 -2.92 -10.55 25.89
C LYS A 171 -4.42 -10.27 25.70
N ASN A 172 -5.16 -10.13 26.79
CA ASN A 172 -6.61 -10.04 26.78
C ASN A 172 -7.14 -8.59 26.86
N ARG A 173 -6.28 -7.57 26.67
CA ARG A 173 -6.64 -6.15 26.88
C ARG A 173 -7.84 -5.68 26.05
N PHE A 174 -8.09 -6.26 24.87
CA PHE A 174 -9.27 -5.96 24.05
C PHE A 174 -10.21 -7.15 23.84
N ALA A 175 -10.05 -8.20 24.63
CA ALA A 175 -10.85 -9.41 24.52
C ALA A 175 -12.23 -9.19 25.16
N TYR A 176 -13.29 -9.41 24.39
CA TYR A 176 -14.66 -9.26 24.89
C TYR A 176 -15.59 -10.29 24.26
N PHE A 177 -16.42 -10.87 25.10
CA PHE A 177 -17.38 -11.90 24.75
C PHE A 177 -18.77 -11.44 25.15
N LYS A 178 -19.78 -12.04 24.52
CA LYS A 178 -21.17 -11.70 24.75
C LYS A 178 -21.51 -11.76 26.25
N ASP A 179 -22.33 -10.81 26.69
CA ASP A 179 -22.86 -10.71 28.05
C ASP A 179 -21.82 -10.50 29.18
N MET A 180 -20.58 -10.13 28.84
CA MET A 180 -19.55 -9.73 29.81
C MET A 180 -19.71 -8.25 30.23
N PRO A 181 -19.26 -7.84 31.44
CA PRO A 181 -19.25 -6.44 31.84
C PRO A 181 -18.50 -5.55 30.83
N TYR A 182 -19.19 -4.59 30.25
CA TYR A 182 -18.64 -3.70 29.21
C TYR A 182 -18.39 -2.28 29.71
N ASP A 183 -19.31 -1.77 30.55
CA ASP A 183 -19.26 -0.44 31.11
C ASP A 183 -18.45 -0.46 32.41
N ILE A 184 -17.14 -0.58 32.27
CA ILE A 184 -16.18 -0.63 33.38
C ILE A 184 -15.15 0.49 33.23
N SER A 185 -14.60 0.95 34.35
CA SER A 185 -13.51 1.93 34.34
C SER A 185 -12.24 1.35 33.73
N LEU A 186 -11.40 2.23 33.19
CA LEU A 186 -10.08 1.82 32.70
C LEU A 186 -9.25 1.20 33.83
N PRO A 187 -8.56 0.07 33.59
CA PRO A 187 -7.53 -0.45 34.47
C PRO A 187 -6.49 0.62 34.80
N LYS A 188 -5.84 0.48 35.97
CA LYS A 188 -4.74 1.37 36.33
C LYS A 188 -3.55 1.16 35.39
N TYR A 189 -2.92 2.25 35.00
CA TYR A 189 -1.71 2.27 34.17
C TYR A 189 -0.69 3.24 34.76
N GLU A 190 0.59 2.99 34.48
CA GLU A 190 1.70 3.81 34.95
C GLU A 190 2.06 4.85 33.89
N SER A 191 2.44 6.06 34.32
CA SER A 191 2.92 7.07 33.38
C SER A 191 4.38 6.81 32.98
N LYS A 192 4.56 6.31 31.76
CA LYS A 192 5.83 5.95 31.12
C LYS A 192 6.21 6.91 30.00
N PHE A 193 5.27 7.70 29.49
CA PHE A 193 5.51 8.66 28.41
C PHE A 193 6.62 9.65 28.78
N LYS A 194 6.68 10.10 30.03
CA LYS A 194 7.73 10.99 30.56
C LYS A 194 9.17 10.43 30.46
N LEU A 195 9.31 9.12 30.23
CA LEU A 195 10.61 8.46 30.06
C LEU A 195 11.10 8.53 28.62
N LEU A 196 10.24 8.90 27.66
CA LEU A 196 10.61 9.10 26.28
C LEU A 196 11.50 10.34 26.14
N LYS A 197 12.56 10.19 25.33
CA LYS A 197 13.40 11.30 24.90
C LYS A 197 13.04 11.61 23.46
N PHE A 198 12.56 12.83 23.24
CA PHE A 198 12.27 13.34 21.90
C PHE A 198 13.51 14.05 21.39
N GLU A 199 13.92 13.73 20.18
CA GLU A 199 14.92 14.49 19.44
C GLU A 199 14.20 15.51 18.58
N GLU A 200 14.57 16.78 18.69
CA GLU A 200 14.11 17.78 17.74
C GLU A 200 14.74 17.50 16.38
N ILE A 201 13.90 17.10 15.42
CA ILE A 201 14.33 17.01 14.03
C ILE A 201 14.53 18.44 13.56
N GLN A 202 15.79 18.84 13.38
CA GLN A 202 16.10 20.12 12.74
C GLN A 202 15.39 20.16 11.39
N PRO A 203 14.64 21.23 11.07
CA PRO A 203 13.91 21.31 9.82
C PRO A 203 14.91 21.07 8.69
N THR A 204 14.66 20.04 7.88
CA THR A 204 15.44 19.78 6.68
C THR A 204 15.45 21.09 5.88
N PRO A 205 16.63 21.61 5.47
CA PRO A 205 16.66 22.77 4.60
C PRO A 205 15.68 22.55 3.45
N PRO A 206 14.86 23.55 3.08
CA PRO A 206 13.93 23.38 1.97
C PRO A 206 14.71 22.80 0.81
N LYS A 207 14.24 21.67 0.29
CA LYS A 207 14.82 21.06 -0.91
C LYS A 207 15.02 22.19 -1.91
N PRO A 208 16.24 22.41 -2.46
CA PRO A 208 16.47 23.50 -3.38
C PRO A 208 15.34 23.47 -4.39
N THR A 209 14.60 24.59 -4.47
CA THR A 209 13.48 24.72 -5.39
C THR A 209 13.97 24.23 -6.73
N THR A 210 13.35 23.18 -7.26
CA THR A 210 13.58 22.79 -8.65
C THR A 210 13.51 24.10 -9.45
N PRO A 211 14.50 24.40 -10.31
CA PRO A 211 14.42 25.58 -11.16
C PRO A 211 13.02 25.64 -11.76
N PRO A 212 12.36 26.82 -11.82
CA PRO A 212 11.01 26.93 -12.36
C PRO A 212 10.97 26.14 -13.67
N GLN A 213 9.98 25.24 -13.80
CA GLN A 213 9.87 24.48 -15.05
C GLN A 213 9.83 25.50 -16.19
N PRO A 214 10.64 25.30 -17.24
CA PRO A 214 10.64 26.22 -18.37
C PRO A 214 9.21 26.35 -18.87
N THR A 215 8.79 27.59 -19.09
CA THR A 215 7.46 27.90 -19.61
C THR A 215 7.21 27.10 -20.90
N PRO A 216 5.95 26.83 -21.27
CA PRO A 216 5.64 26.16 -22.54
C PRO A 216 6.36 26.81 -23.74
N GLN A 217 6.59 28.12 -23.70
CA GLN A 217 7.31 28.86 -24.73
C GLN A 217 8.82 28.55 -24.74
N GLU A 218 9.46 28.47 -23.58
CA GLU A 218 10.88 28.10 -23.45
C GLU A 218 11.12 26.64 -23.86
N GLN A 219 10.19 25.74 -23.54
CA GLN A 219 10.22 24.35 -24.00
C GLN A 219 10.11 24.26 -25.52
N ILE A 220 9.18 25.01 -26.14
CA ILE A 220 9.05 25.08 -27.60
C ILE A 220 10.33 25.62 -28.26
N ASN A 221 10.94 26.65 -27.68
CA ASN A 221 12.17 27.23 -28.23
C ASN A 221 13.34 26.24 -28.14
N SER A 222 13.49 25.55 -27.01
CA SER A 222 14.51 24.51 -26.82
C SER A 222 14.33 23.35 -27.82
N LEU A 223 13.09 22.88 -28.02
CA LEU A 223 12.79 21.83 -29.00
C LEU A 223 13.08 22.28 -30.44
N LYS A 224 12.79 23.54 -30.80
CA LYS A 224 13.13 24.10 -32.12
C LYS A 224 14.64 24.13 -32.36
N GLU A 225 15.44 24.49 -31.35
CA GLU A 225 16.89 24.45 -31.45
C GLU A 225 17.43 23.04 -31.62
N GLU A 226 16.88 22.05 -30.90
CA GLU A 226 17.25 20.65 -31.06
C GLU A 226 16.90 20.11 -32.44
N ILE A 227 15.71 20.43 -32.95
CA ILE A 227 15.30 20.06 -34.31
C ILE A 227 16.26 20.69 -35.33
N SER A 228 16.60 21.98 -35.20
CA SER A 228 17.55 22.64 -36.09
C SER A 228 18.94 22.00 -36.09
N LYS A 229 19.43 21.58 -34.91
CA LYS A 229 20.70 20.84 -34.80
C LYS A 229 20.61 19.48 -35.49
N LYS A 230 19.53 18.73 -35.28
CA LYS A 230 19.31 17.44 -35.93
C LYS A 230 19.20 17.56 -37.44
N ASP A 231 18.52 18.59 -37.96
CA ASP A 231 18.41 18.83 -39.40
C ASP A 231 19.79 19.11 -40.04
N LYS A 232 20.66 19.88 -39.36
CA LYS A 232 22.05 20.06 -39.80
C LYS A 232 22.81 18.75 -39.83
N THR A 233 22.70 17.94 -38.78
CA THR A 233 23.35 16.63 -38.71
C THR A 233 22.85 15.69 -39.82
N ILE A 234 21.54 15.65 -40.07
CA ILE A 234 20.94 14.84 -41.16
C ILE A 234 21.51 15.29 -42.52
N LYS A 235 21.60 16.59 -42.76
CA LYS A 235 22.18 17.12 -44.00
C LYS A 235 23.65 16.72 -44.17
N GLU A 236 24.46 16.84 -43.11
CA GLU A 236 25.86 16.40 -43.14
C GLU A 236 26.01 14.89 -43.43
N PHE A 237 25.12 14.05 -42.87
CA PHE A 237 25.09 12.62 -43.18
C PHE A 237 24.69 12.35 -44.63
N SER A 238 23.69 13.06 -45.15
CA SER A 238 23.24 12.94 -46.54
C SER A 238 24.35 13.31 -47.54
N ASP A 239 25.08 14.39 -47.25
CA ASP A 239 26.20 14.84 -48.07
C ASP A 239 27.34 13.82 -48.07
N LYS A 240 27.66 13.23 -46.89
CA LYS A 240 28.66 12.15 -46.77
C LYS A 240 28.24 10.89 -47.53
N LEU A 241 26.96 10.51 -47.45
CA LEU A 241 26.44 9.33 -48.14
C LEU A 241 26.57 9.49 -49.66
N SER A 242 26.19 10.67 -50.19
CA SER A 242 26.31 11.01 -51.61
C SER A 242 27.76 10.96 -52.10
N ALA A 243 28.71 11.45 -51.30
CA ALA A 243 30.13 11.37 -51.61
C ALA A 243 30.64 9.92 -51.63
N GLN A 244 30.16 9.09 -50.72
CA GLN A 244 30.53 7.67 -50.65
C GLN A 244 29.96 6.87 -51.84
N GLU A 245 28.72 7.14 -52.24
CA GLU A 245 28.10 6.56 -53.45
C GLU A 245 28.88 6.93 -54.72
N ALA A 246 29.30 8.18 -54.86
CA ALA A 246 30.11 8.63 -55.99
C ALA A 246 31.48 7.90 -56.04
N SER A 247 32.13 7.73 -54.88
CA SER A 247 33.38 6.98 -54.76
C SER A 247 33.21 5.50 -55.17
N LEU A 248 32.17 4.83 -54.66
CA LEU A 248 31.83 3.45 -55.02
C LEU A 248 31.59 3.28 -56.51
N LYS A 249 30.87 4.23 -57.13
CA LYS A 249 30.62 4.21 -58.59
C LYS A 249 31.94 4.30 -59.37
N SER A 250 32.84 5.19 -58.98
CA SER A 250 34.18 5.29 -59.59
C SER A 250 35.02 4.02 -59.41
N THR A 251 34.96 3.38 -58.23
CA THR A 251 35.68 2.13 -57.98
C THR A 251 35.14 1.00 -58.86
N ASN A 252 33.81 0.88 -58.99
CA ASN A 252 33.17 -0.12 -59.84
C ASN A 252 33.52 0.08 -61.32
N GLU A 253 33.56 1.31 -61.82
CA GLU A 253 34.00 1.61 -63.19
C GLU A 253 35.48 1.23 -63.42
N SER A 254 36.35 1.41 -62.43
CA SER A 254 37.76 0.98 -62.50
C SER A 254 37.90 -0.55 -62.49
N LEU A 255 37.13 -1.25 -61.66
CA LEU A 255 37.10 -2.71 -61.62
C LEU A 255 36.64 -3.30 -62.96
N LEU A 256 35.59 -2.73 -63.57
CA LEU A 256 35.09 -3.18 -64.87
C LEU A 256 36.14 -3.03 -65.98
N LYS A 257 36.95 -1.96 -65.94
CA LYS A 257 38.08 -1.77 -66.88
C LYS A 257 39.17 -2.83 -66.67
N LYS A 258 39.53 -3.12 -65.41
CA LYS A 258 40.52 -4.17 -65.08
C LYS A 258 40.05 -5.56 -65.49
N ASP A 259 38.77 -5.89 -65.30
CA ASP A 259 38.20 -7.17 -65.76
C ASP A 259 38.28 -7.31 -67.28
N LEU A 260 38.11 -6.20 -68.03
CA LEU A 260 38.28 -6.19 -69.48
C LEU A 260 39.75 -6.43 -69.89
N GLU A 261 40.70 -5.79 -69.19
CA GLU A 261 42.14 -6.00 -69.40
C GLU A 261 42.55 -7.45 -69.11
N ILE A 262 42.06 -8.05 -68.02
CA ILE A 262 42.31 -9.45 -67.68
C ILE A 262 41.79 -10.37 -68.78
N LYS A 263 40.55 -10.19 -69.24
CA LYS A 263 39.98 -10.97 -70.35
C LYS A 263 40.82 -10.86 -71.63
N ASN A 264 41.31 -9.66 -71.95
CA ASN A 264 42.19 -9.46 -73.12
C ASN A 264 43.54 -10.18 -72.97
N LEU A 265 44.13 -10.17 -71.77
CA LEU A 265 45.35 -10.90 -71.46
C LEU A 265 45.14 -12.42 -71.52
N GLU A 266 44.01 -12.93 -71.04
CA GLU A 266 43.63 -14.34 -71.13
C GLU A 266 43.47 -14.79 -72.59
N ILE A 267 42.78 -14.00 -73.42
CA ILE A 267 42.66 -14.25 -74.88
C ILE A 267 44.05 -14.28 -75.52
N THR A 268 44.91 -13.32 -75.19
CA THR A 268 46.28 -13.25 -75.72
C THR A 268 47.11 -14.47 -75.30
N SER A 269 47.02 -14.87 -74.03
CA SER A 269 47.69 -16.08 -73.51
C SER A 269 47.19 -17.35 -74.21
N GLN A 270 45.88 -17.47 -74.43
CA GLN A 270 45.28 -18.60 -75.13
C GLN A 270 45.73 -18.66 -76.60
N ASN A 271 45.80 -17.53 -77.28
CA ASN A 271 46.32 -17.45 -78.65
C ASN A 271 47.80 -17.84 -78.74
N ILE A 272 48.63 -17.40 -77.80
CA ILE A 272 50.06 -17.81 -77.71
C ILE A 272 50.17 -19.32 -77.47
N LYS A 273 49.38 -19.90 -76.56
CA LYS A 273 49.36 -21.35 -76.31
C LYS A 273 48.95 -22.15 -77.54
N ASN A 274 48.03 -21.62 -78.36
CA ASN A 274 47.58 -22.27 -79.59
C ASN A 274 48.61 -22.17 -80.74
N HIS A 275 49.52 -21.20 -80.73
CA HIS A 275 50.57 -21.03 -81.76
C HIS A 275 51.87 -21.81 -81.45
N LEU A 276 52.02 -22.31 -80.21
CA LEU A 276 53.19 -23.08 -79.75
C LEU A 276 52.92 -24.61 -79.70
N ARG A 277 51.84 -25.08 -80.32
CA ARG A 277 51.48 -26.49 -80.55
C ARG A 277 51.37 -26.75 -82.04
#